data_AF-X1S842-F1
#
_entry.id   AF-X1S842-F1
#
_cell.length_a   1.000
_cell.length_b   1.000
_cell.length_c   1.000
_cell.angle_alpha   90.00
_cell.angle_beta   90.00
_cell.angle_gamma   90.00
#
_symmetry.space_group_name_H-M   'P 1'
#
loop_
_entity.id
_entity.type
_entity.pdbx_description
1 polymer ?
#
loop_
_entity_poly.entity_id
_entity_poly.type
_entity_poly.pdbx_seq_one_letter_code
_entity_poly.pdbx_strand_id
1 'polypeptide(L)'
;MSGIYGVSQYPTEDQGWIAWFVRQAMAGAPINIYGDGKQVRDILYVSDLLNAFDMALERAEATCGQVYNIGGGRDNSISILELLDFMDTELGIRPSEVNYQEWRRAD
;
A
#
# COMPACT_ATOMS: atom_id res chain seq x y z
N MET A 1 -9.87 -4.07 -1.53
CA MET A 1 -8.83 -4.98 -1.02
C MET A 1 -7.82 -4.12 -0.31
N SER A 2 -7.50 -4.46 0.94
CA SER A 2 -6.61 -3.65 1.78
C SER A 2 -5.14 -3.89 1.42
N GLY A 3 -4.35 -2.81 1.37
CA GLY A 3 -2.91 -2.86 1.18
C GLY A 3 -2.18 -2.79 2.51
N ILE A 4 -1.50 -3.87 2.92
CA ILE A 4 -0.60 -3.84 4.07
C ILE A 4 0.75 -3.28 3.63
N TYR A 5 1.28 -2.32 4.39
CA TYR A 5 2.59 -1.74 4.16
C TYR A 5 3.34 -1.52 5.47
N GLY A 6 4.67 -1.36 5.39
CA GLY A 6 5.48 -0.92 6.51
C GLY A 6 6.90 -1.45 6.50
N VAL A 7 7.55 -1.31 7.65
CA VAL A 7 8.96 -1.72 7.85
C VAL A 7 9.14 -3.21 7.53
N SER A 8 10.30 -3.55 6.98
CA SER A 8 10.68 -4.92 6.58
C SER A 8 9.90 -5.51 5.39
N GLN A 9 8.99 -4.76 4.77
CA GLN A 9 8.40 -5.17 3.49
C GLN A 9 9.47 -5.17 2.40
N TYR A 10 9.62 -6.30 1.68
CA TYR A 10 10.51 -6.37 0.53
C TYR A 10 9.81 -5.75 -0.70
N PRO A 11 10.30 -4.61 -1.23
CA PRO A 11 9.59 -3.87 -2.26
C PRO A 11 9.95 -4.38 -3.66
N THR A 12 8.98 -4.94 -4.38
CA THR A 12 9.11 -5.26 -5.81
C THR A 12 7.99 -4.57 -6.58
N GLU A 13 8.15 -4.46 -7.90
CA GLU A 13 7.12 -3.86 -8.76
C GLU A 13 5.76 -4.57 -8.65
N ASP A 14 5.78 -5.87 -8.38
CA ASP A 14 4.58 -6.71 -8.26
C ASP A 14 4.09 -6.90 -6.82
N GLN A 15 4.84 -6.42 -5.81
CA GLN A 15 4.52 -6.64 -4.40
C GLN A 15 4.89 -5.45 -3.53
N GLY A 16 3.93 -4.98 -2.74
CA GLY A 16 4.17 -3.85 -1.83
C GLY A 16 4.37 -2.54 -2.58
N TRP A 17 3.36 -2.16 -3.38
CA TRP A 17 3.41 -1.02 -4.30
C TRP A 17 3.83 0.31 -3.66
N ILE A 18 3.41 0.58 -2.41
CA ILE A 18 3.85 1.77 -1.65
C ILE A 18 5.36 1.73 -1.44
N ALA A 19 5.87 0.64 -0.88
CA ALA A 19 7.30 0.50 -0.60
C ALA A 19 8.13 0.51 -1.89
N TRP A 20 7.60 -0.05 -2.99
CA TRP A 20 8.21 0.02 -4.31
C TRP A 20 8.32 1.46 -4.82
N PHE A 21 7.21 2.21 -4.88
CA PHE A 21 7.24 3.58 -5.40
C PHE A 21 8.09 4.52 -4.55
N VAL A 22 8.01 4.42 -3.22
CA VAL A 22 8.88 5.20 -2.33
C VAL A 22 10.36 4.89 -2.60
N ARG A 23 10.73 3.60 -2.72
CA ARG A 23 12.11 3.21 -3.01
C ARG A 23 12.60 3.75 -4.35
N GLN A 24 11.78 3.66 -5.39
CA GLN A 24 12.14 4.15 -6.72
C GLN A 24 12.25 5.68 -6.75
N ALA A 25 11.35 6.38 -6.07
CA ALA A 25 11.39 7.84 -5.95
C ALA A 25 12.63 8.32 -5.19
N MET A 26 12.99 7.66 -4.08
CA MET A 26 14.23 7.95 -3.34
C MET A 26 15.49 7.69 -4.19
N ALA A 27 15.46 6.68 -5.05
CA ALA A 27 16.57 6.34 -5.93
C ALA A 27 16.63 7.20 -7.21
N GLY A 28 15.63 8.07 -7.45
CA GLY A 28 15.49 8.77 -8.73
C GLY A 28 15.40 7.81 -9.92
N ALA A 29 14.70 6.69 -9.73
CA ALA A 29 14.56 5.62 -10.73
C ALA A 29 13.15 5.66 -11.36
N PRO A 30 12.97 5.11 -12.57
CA PRO A 30 11.67 5.10 -13.23
C PRO A 30 10.69 4.17 -12.50
N ILE A 31 9.40 4.43 -12.70
CA ILE A 31 8.30 3.59 -12.25
C ILE A 31 7.34 3.29 -13.40
N ASN A 32 6.61 2.17 -13.31
CA ASN A 32 5.49 1.88 -14.17
C ASN A 32 4.17 1.98 -13.39
N ILE A 33 3.17 2.60 -13.99
CA ILE A 33 1.77 2.57 -13.56
C ILE A 33 1.01 1.71 -14.58
N TYR A 34 0.35 0.68 -14.09
CA TYR A 34 -0.52 -0.16 -14.90
C TYR A 34 -1.94 0.38 -14.82
N GLY A 35 -2.54 0.72 -15.95
CA GLY A 35 -3.82 1.42 -16.00
C GLY A 35 -3.69 2.94 -15.85
N ASP A 36 -4.66 3.58 -15.20
CA ASP A 36 -4.75 5.05 -15.16
C ASP A 36 -4.23 5.70 -13.86
N GLY A 37 -3.74 4.89 -12.91
CA GLY A 37 -3.23 5.35 -11.61
C GLY A 37 -4.31 5.71 -10.60
N LYS A 38 -5.60 5.60 -10.95
CA LYS A 38 -6.74 5.92 -10.06
C LYS A 38 -7.18 4.72 -9.24
N GLN A 39 -6.44 3.62 -9.27
CA GLN A 39 -6.75 2.45 -8.46
C GLN A 39 -6.55 2.80 -6.98
N VAL A 40 -7.65 2.79 -6.23
CA VAL A 40 -7.65 3.12 -4.79
C VAL A 40 -7.50 1.85 -3.97
N ARG A 41 -6.70 1.91 -2.91
CA ARG A 41 -6.60 0.88 -1.88
C ARG A 41 -6.64 1.54 -0.51
N ASP A 42 -7.32 0.90 0.44
CA ASP A 42 -7.20 1.29 1.84
C ASP A 42 -5.94 0.69 2.43
N ILE A 43 -5.16 1.51 3.11
CA ILE A 43 -3.79 1.19 3.50
C ILE A 43 -3.71 1.01 5.01
N LEU A 44 -3.19 -0.13 5.44
CA LEU A 44 -3.01 -0.46 6.85
C LEU A 44 -1.53 -0.65 7.16
N TYR A 45 -1.04 0.10 8.14
CA TYR A 45 0.34 -0.02 8.58
C TYR A 45 0.54 -1.33 9.35
N VAL A 46 1.68 -1.99 9.15
CA VAL A 46 1.96 -3.33 9.68
C VAL A 46 1.81 -3.42 11.20
N SER A 47 2.17 -2.38 11.96
CA SER A 47 2.01 -2.39 13.42
C SER A 47 0.54 -2.43 13.86
N ASP A 48 -0.36 -1.79 13.12
CA ASP A 48 -1.79 -1.84 13.42
C ASP A 48 -2.39 -3.22 13.12
N LEU A 49 -1.88 -3.89 12.07
CA LEU A 49 -2.23 -5.28 11.80
C LEU A 49 -1.76 -6.22 12.93
N LEU A 50 -0.54 -6.02 13.44
CA LEU A 50 -0.04 -6.80 14.58
C LEU A 50 -0.91 -6.59 15.83
N ASN A 51 -1.26 -5.33 16.13
CA ASN A 51 -2.18 -5.02 17.23
C ASN A 51 -3.54 -5.74 17.06
N ALA A 52 -4.08 -5.79 15.83
CA ALA A 52 -5.32 -6.50 15.55
C ALA A 52 -5.20 -8.02 15.81
N PHE A 53 -4.06 -8.63 15.48
CA PHE A 53 -3.80 -10.04 15.81
C PHE A 53 -3.66 -10.28 17.30
N ASP A 54 -2.92 -9.43 18.02
CA ASP A 54 -2.78 -9.54 19.48
C ASP A 54 -4.16 -9.44 20.16
N MET A 55 -4.99 -8.47 19.76
CA MET A 55 -6.37 -8.34 20.25
C MET A 55 -7.23 -9.57 19.95
N ALA A 56 -7.07 -10.17 18.76
CA ALA A 56 -7.80 -11.35 18.38
C ALA A 56 -7.41 -12.56 19.24
N LEU A 57 -6.13 -12.70 19.57
CA LEU A 57 -5.61 -13.76 20.45
C LEU A 57 -6.07 -13.57 21.90
N GLU A 58 -5.98 -12.34 22.43
CA GLU A 58 -6.43 -12.02 23.79
C GLU A 58 -7.94 -12.25 23.98
N ARG A 59 -8.72 -12.13 22.90
CA ARG A 59 -10.19 -12.27 22.90
C ARG A 59 -10.65 -13.53 22.16
N ALA A 60 -9.84 -14.60 22.20
CA ALA A 60 -10.09 -15.82 21.46
C ALA A 60 -11.53 -16.36 21.61
N GLU A 61 -12.11 -16.30 22.82
CA GLU A 61 -13.49 -16.74 23.05
C GLU A 61 -14.53 -16.04 22.14
N ALA A 62 -14.28 -14.78 21.77
CA ALA A 62 -15.16 -13.99 20.91
C ALA A 62 -14.79 -14.05 19.42
N THR A 63 -13.54 -14.37 19.10
CA THR A 63 -12.99 -14.24 17.73
C THR A 63 -12.77 -15.58 17.03
N CYS A 64 -12.64 -16.69 17.77
CA CYS A 64 -12.34 -17.99 17.19
C CYS A 64 -13.44 -18.45 16.22
N GLY A 65 -13.04 -18.89 15.03
CA GLY A 65 -13.95 -19.35 13.97
C GLY A 65 -14.72 -18.23 13.25
N GLN A 66 -14.45 -16.96 13.56
CA GLN A 66 -15.05 -15.82 12.87
C GLN A 66 -14.17 -15.34 11.72
N VAL A 67 -14.80 -14.65 10.75
CA VAL A 67 -14.12 -14.02 9.60
C VAL A 67 -14.26 -12.52 9.72
N TYR A 68 -13.13 -11.80 9.65
CA TYR A 68 -13.08 -10.35 9.69
C TYR A 68 -12.32 -9.81 8.49
N ASN A 69 -12.83 -8.74 7.89
CA ASN A 69 -12.04 -7.92 6.98
C ASN A 69 -11.15 -7.00 7.82
N ILE A 70 -9.87 -6.94 7.48
CA ILE A 70 -8.89 -6.08 8.14
C ILE A 70 -8.30 -5.14 7.09
N GLY A 71 -8.24 -3.84 7.40
CA GLY A 71 -7.79 -2.82 6.47
C GLY A 71 -7.67 -1.46 7.14
N GLY A 72 -7.17 -0.48 6.39
CA GLY A 72 -7.03 0.90 6.86
C GLY A 72 -8.36 1.64 6.95
N GLY A 73 -9.37 1.15 6.24
CA GLY A 73 -10.67 1.81 6.15
C GLY A 73 -10.65 3.02 5.21
N ARG A 74 -11.82 3.68 5.11
CA ARG A 74 -12.07 4.73 4.11
C ARG A 74 -11.14 5.93 4.28
N ASP A 75 -10.83 6.32 5.51
CA ASP A 75 -10.03 7.51 5.80
C ASP A 75 -8.54 7.31 5.49
N ASN A 76 -8.11 6.05 5.36
CA ASN A 76 -6.74 5.66 4.95
C ASN A 76 -6.70 5.12 3.51
N SER A 77 -7.64 5.54 2.66
CA SER A 77 -7.68 5.15 1.25
C SER A 77 -6.90 6.12 0.39
N ILE A 78 -6.04 5.59 -0.49
CA ILE A 78 -5.18 6.38 -1.37
C ILE A 78 -5.07 5.71 -2.74
N SER A 79 -5.05 6.51 -3.79
CA SER A 79 -4.73 6.10 -5.16
C SER A 79 -3.23 6.16 -5.44
N ILE A 80 -2.79 5.59 -6.56
CA ILE A 80 -1.40 5.70 -6.99
C ILE A 80 -1.04 7.17 -7.25
N LEU A 81 -1.91 7.92 -7.92
CA LEU A 81 -1.67 9.33 -8.22
C LEU A 81 -1.57 10.19 -6.94
N GLU A 82 -2.43 9.96 -5.95
CA GLU A 82 -2.36 10.66 -4.66
C GLU A 82 -1.08 10.32 -3.89
N LEU A 83 -0.59 9.06 -3.96
CA LEU A 83 0.70 8.72 -3.37
C LEU A 83 1.86 9.46 -4.05
N LEU A 84 1.85 9.56 -5.39
CA LEU A 84 2.90 10.28 -6.12
C LEU A 84 2.92 11.76 -5.73
N ASP A 85 1.75 12.39 -5.63
CA ASP A 85 1.62 13.78 -5.20
C ASP A 85 2.11 13.96 -3.76
N PHE A 86 1.72 13.09 -2.84
CA PHE A 86 2.20 13.09 -1.46
C PHE A 86 3.73 12.97 -1.37
N MET A 87 4.34 12.06 -2.15
CA MET A 87 5.80 11.89 -2.17
C MET A 87 6.54 13.15 -2.67
N ASP A 88 6.03 13.83 -3.70
CA ASP A 88 6.65 15.04 -4.22
C ASP A 88 6.48 16.22 -3.26
N THR A 89 5.26 16.41 -2.73
CA THR A 89 4.90 17.58 -1.92
C THR A 89 5.38 17.49 -0.47
N GLU A 90 5.21 16.35 0.19
CA GLU A 90 5.50 16.19 1.62
C GLU A 90 6.90 15.63 1.88
N LEU A 91 7.42 14.81 0.96
CA LEU A 91 8.71 14.14 1.13
C LEU A 91 9.81 14.70 0.21
N GLY A 92 9.46 15.49 -0.81
CA GLY A 92 10.42 16.05 -1.76
C GLY A 92 11.14 14.98 -2.60
N ILE A 93 10.52 13.81 -2.79
CA ILE A 93 11.06 12.71 -3.59
C ILE A 93 10.15 12.43 -4.78
N ARG A 94 10.74 12.07 -5.92
CA ARG A 94 10.00 11.73 -7.13
C ARG A 94 10.75 10.73 -7.98
N PRO A 95 10.05 9.85 -8.71
CA PRO A 95 10.69 9.01 -9.71
C PRO A 95 11.29 9.87 -10.83
N SER A 96 12.29 9.35 -11.54
CA SER A 96 12.85 10.04 -12.71
C SER A 96 11.88 10.11 -13.88
N GLU A 97 11.01 9.11 -13.99
CA GLU A 97 10.04 8.96 -15.07
C GLU A 97 8.86 8.12 -14.57
N VAL A 98 7.66 8.44 -15.07
CA VAL A 98 6.42 7.70 -14.82
C VAL A 98 5.90 7.16 -16.14
N ASN A 99 5.99 5.85 -16.32
CA ASN A 99 5.58 5.16 -17.52
C ASN A 99 4.20 4.53 -17.33
N TYR A 100 3.29 4.71 -18.28
CA TYR A 100 1.97 4.09 -18.25
C TYR A 100 1.96 2.81 -19.10
N GLN A 101 1.42 1.75 -18.54
CA GLN A 101 1.30 0.42 -19.14
C GLN A 101 -0.18 -0.01 -19.18
N GLU A 102 -0.50 -0.98 -20.03
CA GLU A 102 -1.83 -1.59 -20.07
C GLU A 102 -2.22 -2.19 -18.71
N TRP A 103 -3.52 -2.25 -18.43
CA TRP A 103 -4.06 -2.85 -17.21
C TRP A 103 -3.59 -4.30 -17.05
N ARG A 104 -3.16 -4.68 -15.84
CA ARG A 104 -2.85 -6.10 -15.57
C ARG A 104 -4.15 -6.86 -15.39
N ARG A 105 -4.11 -8.15 -15.70
CA ARG A 105 -5.27 -9.06 -15.65
C ARG A 105 -5.91 -9.20 -14.25
N ALA A 106 -5.23 -8.75 -13.20
CA ALA A 106 -5.62 -8.90 -11.80
C ALA A 106 -5.97 -7.57 -11.10
N ASP A 107 -5.99 -6.46 -11.84
CA ASP A 107 -6.19 -5.10 -11.31
C ASP A 107 -7.64 -4.60 -11.40
#